data_AF-A0A356W038-F1
#
_entry.id   AF-A0A356W038-F1
#
_cell.length_a   1.000
_cell.length_b   1.000
_cell.length_c   1.000
_cell.angle_alpha   90.00
_cell.angle_beta   90.00
_cell.angle_gamma   90.00
#
_symmetry.space_group_name_H-M   'P 1'
#
loop_
_entity.id
_entity.type
_entity.pdbx_description
1 polymer ?
#
loop_
_entity_poly.entity_id
_entity_poly.type
_entity_poly.pdbx_seq_one_letter_code
_entity_poly.pdbx_strand_id
1 'polypeptide(L)'
;MKFKTGALLAAVAAVACALLLFPAQAAQGAKNGVGYSLNILIPSLYPFMVLSVFVVRSGLSEKIGGAMRRPTRALFRLPGGAAASLLMSVVGGYPAGARSAAALYEAGVVSRAEARRMLCFCVSAGPPFVVTAVGVGFLRSAPAGAILLA
;
A
#
# COMPACT_ATOMS: atom_id res chain seq x y z
N MET A 1 -0.16 24.00 27.79
CA MET A 1 0.10 23.85 26.33
C MET A 1 1.53 24.22 25.93
N LYS A 2 2.14 25.31 26.45
CA LYS A 2 3.52 25.73 26.12
C LYS A 2 4.62 24.68 26.40
N PHE A 3 4.46 23.86 27.44
CA PHE A 3 5.44 22.83 27.82
C PHE A 3 5.58 21.70 26.78
N LYS A 4 4.47 21.31 26.13
CA LYS A 4 4.49 20.29 25.06
C LYS A 4 5.19 20.82 23.79
N THR A 5 5.03 22.10 23.50
CA THR A 5 5.69 22.77 22.37
C THR A 5 7.21 22.89 22.61
N GLY A 6 7.65 23.22 23.83
CA GLY A 6 9.07 23.25 24.17
C GLY A 6 9.76 21.89 24.03
N ALA A 7 9.09 20.81 24.48
CA ALA A 7 9.60 19.45 24.34
C ALA A 7 9.70 19.00 22.86
N LEU A 8 8.69 19.34 22.04
CA LEU A 8 8.72 19.08 20.59
C LEU A 8 9.86 19.82 19.90
N LEU A 9 10.06 21.10 20.22
CA LEU A 9 11.16 21.89 19.66
C LEU A 9 12.53 21.33 20.06
N ALA A 10 12.69 20.93 21.32
CA ALA A 10 13.92 20.29 21.79
C ALA A 10 14.17 18.95 21.07
N ALA A 11 13.14 18.13 20.85
CA ALA A 11 13.26 16.87 20.13
C ALA A 11 13.67 17.09 18.66
N VAL A 12 13.04 18.05 17.97
CA VAL A 12 13.40 18.41 16.59
C VAL A 12 14.84 18.95 16.52
N ALA A 13 15.23 19.82 17.45
CA ALA A 13 16.60 20.34 17.53
C ALA A 13 17.62 19.22 17.79
N ALA A 14 17.30 18.26 18.66
CA ALA A 14 18.16 17.11 18.94
C ALA A 14 18.34 16.23 17.69
N VAL A 15 17.27 15.95 16.93
CA VAL A 15 17.35 15.20 15.67
C VAL A 15 18.17 15.97 14.62
N ALA A 16 17.97 17.29 14.52
CA ALA A 16 18.75 18.13 13.62
C ALA A 16 20.25 18.12 13.98
N CYS A 17 20.59 18.26 15.27
CA CYS A 17 21.97 18.10 15.74
C CYS A 17 22.54 16.72 15.43
N ALA A 18 21.76 15.64 15.62
CA ALA A 18 22.21 14.29 15.29
C ALA A 18 22.52 14.13 13.79
N LEU A 19 21.72 14.73 12.90
CA LEU A 19 22.00 14.74 11.46
C LEU A 19 23.29 15.48 11.11
N LEU A 20 23.59 16.57 11.82
CA LEU A 20 24.82 17.35 11.63
C LEU A 20 26.06 16.66 12.21
N LEU A 21 25.92 15.92 13.31
CA LEU A 21 26.99 15.16 13.95
C LEU A 21 27.32 13.86 13.21
N PHE A 22 26.34 13.24 12.54
CA PHE A 22 26.49 11.98 11.82
C PHE A 22 26.11 12.08 10.32
N PRO A 23 26.74 13.01 9.56
CA PRO A 23 26.32 13.30 8.19
C PRO A 23 26.61 12.14 7.23
N ALA A 24 27.69 11.39 7.45
CA ALA A 24 28.04 10.23 6.64
C ALA A 24 27.02 9.10 6.79
N GLN A 25 26.60 8.80 8.03
CA GLN A 25 25.58 7.81 8.34
C GLN A 25 24.21 8.24 7.80
N ALA A 26 23.86 9.52 7.95
CA ALA A 26 22.63 10.08 7.39
C ALA A 26 22.59 9.96 5.86
N ALA A 27 23.68 10.35 5.17
CA ALA A 27 23.80 10.23 3.72
C ALA A 27 23.76 8.76 3.27
N GLN A 28 24.42 7.85 3.99
CA GLN A 28 24.37 6.42 3.66
C GLN A 28 22.98 5.84 3.89
N GLY A 29 22.28 6.23 4.96
CA GLY A 29 20.90 5.84 5.22
C GLY A 29 19.96 6.31 4.10
N ALA A 30 20.11 7.56 3.64
CA ALA A 30 19.36 8.08 2.51
C ALA A 30 19.64 7.30 1.21
N LYS A 31 20.91 7.02 0.91
CA LYS A 31 21.30 6.19 -0.25
C LYS A 31 20.69 4.80 -0.18
N ASN A 32 20.73 4.15 0.98
CA ASN A 32 20.12 2.84 1.18
C ASN A 32 18.59 2.91 0.98
N GLY A 33 17.91 3.91 1.55
CA GLY A 33 16.46 4.11 1.38
C GLY A 33 16.04 4.31 -0.07
N VAL A 34 16.80 5.12 -0.83
CA VAL A 34 16.60 5.28 -2.28
C VAL A 34 16.84 3.95 -3.00
N GLY A 35 17.93 3.25 -2.66
CA GLY A 35 18.26 1.94 -3.22
C GLY A 35 17.16 0.90 -2.97
N TYR A 36 16.59 0.86 -1.77
CA TYR A 36 15.46 -0.01 -1.46
C TYR A 36 14.20 0.36 -2.24
N SER A 37 13.90 1.65 -2.36
CA SER A 37 12.74 2.12 -3.12
C SER A 37 12.82 1.70 -4.59
N LEU A 38 13.98 1.90 -5.22
CA LEU A 38 14.18 1.63 -6.64
C LEU A 38 14.36 0.14 -6.95
N ASN A 39 15.13 -0.59 -6.14
CA ASN A 39 15.51 -1.97 -6.46
C ASN A 39 14.58 -3.02 -5.84
N ILE A 40 13.83 -2.67 -4.78
CA ILE A 40 12.95 -3.62 -4.08
C ILE A 40 11.49 -3.19 -4.22
N LEU A 41 11.14 -1.95 -3.86
CA LEU A 41 9.73 -1.54 -3.79
C LEU A 41 9.09 -1.42 -5.17
N ILE A 42 9.73 -0.72 -6.12
CA ILE A 42 9.14 -0.56 -7.46
C ILE A 42 8.99 -1.91 -8.18
N PRO A 43 10.03 -2.77 -8.27
CA PRO A 43 9.91 -4.03 -8.99
C PRO A 43 8.92 -5.01 -8.35
N SER A 44 8.78 -4.98 -7.01
CA SER A 44 7.84 -5.86 -6.31
C SER A 44 6.40 -5.42 -6.45
N LEU A 45 6.11 -4.11 -6.47
CA LEU A 45 4.73 -3.59 -6.53
C LEU A 45 4.20 -3.44 -7.96
N TYR A 46 5.07 -3.12 -8.92
CA TYR A 46 4.69 -2.90 -10.31
C TYR A 46 3.86 -4.04 -10.95
N PRO A 47 4.26 -5.33 -10.85
CA PRO A 47 3.47 -6.40 -11.47
C PRO A 47 2.06 -6.49 -10.90
N PHE A 48 1.88 -6.24 -9.60
CA PHE A 48 0.55 -6.23 -8.98
C PHE A 48 -0.30 -5.04 -9.42
N MET A 49 0.30 -3.87 -9.64
CA MET A 49 -0.42 -2.74 -10.24
C MET A 49 -0.89 -3.08 -11.65
N VAL A 50 -0.03 -3.68 -12.49
CA VAL A 50 -0.40 -4.09 -13.86
C VAL A 50 -1.51 -5.14 -13.83
N LEU A 51 -1.37 -6.17 -13.00
CA LEU A 51 -2.39 -7.21 -12.83
C LEU A 51 -3.72 -6.63 -12.34
N SER A 52 -3.70 -5.67 -11.43
CA SER A 52 -4.93 -5.02 -10.94
C SER A 52 -5.72 -4.33 -12.05
N VAL A 53 -5.01 -3.65 -12.97
CA VAL A 53 -5.62 -2.99 -14.14
C VAL A 53 -6.11 -4.03 -15.14
N PHE A 54 -5.33 -5.09 -15.39
CA PHE A 54 -5.72 -6.19 -16.26
C PHE A 54 -7.00 -6.87 -15.79
N VAL A 55 -7.12 -7.19 -14.49
CA VAL A 55 -8.32 -7.81 -13.89
C VAL A 55 -9.55 -6.91 -14.06
N VAL A 56 -9.38 -5.59 -13.91
CA VAL A 56 -10.47 -4.63 -14.11
C VAL A 56 -10.89 -4.59 -15.58
N ARG A 57 -9.94 -4.37 -16.50
CA ARG A 57 -10.22 -4.15 -17.94
C ARG A 57 -10.61 -5.42 -18.71
N SER A 58 -10.22 -6.60 -18.24
CA SER A 58 -10.61 -7.88 -18.86
C SER A 58 -12.05 -8.30 -18.57
N GLY A 59 -12.81 -7.57 -17.75
CA GLY A 59 -14.15 -7.94 -17.32
C GLY A 59 -14.17 -9.08 -16.27
N LEU A 60 -12.99 -9.59 -15.87
CA LEU A 60 -12.90 -10.57 -14.78
C LEU A 60 -13.42 -9.99 -13.45
N SER A 61 -13.21 -8.69 -13.25
CA SER A 61 -13.75 -7.95 -12.11
C SER A 61 -15.29 -8.04 -11.99
N GLU A 62 -16.01 -8.05 -13.11
CA GLU A 62 -17.47 -8.19 -13.13
C GLU A 62 -17.91 -9.62 -12.83
N LYS A 63 -17.20 -10.63 -13.34
CA LYS A 63 -17.48 -12.05 -13.04
C LYS A 63 -17.29 -12.36 -11.55
N ILE A 64 -16.17 -11.93 -10.98
CA ILE A 64 -15.89 -12.06 -9.54
C ILE A 64 -16.88 -11.23 -8.73
N GLY A 65 -17.16 -10.01 -9.18
CA GLY A 65 -18.11 -9.09 -8.57
C GLY A 65 -19.55 -9.59 -8.58
N GLY A 66 -19.94 -10.41 -9.56
CA GLY A 66 -21.25 -11.06 -9.62
C GLY A 66 -21.46 -12.05 -8.48
N ALA A 67 -20.48 -12.93 -8.22
CA ALA A 67 -20.53 -13.89 -7.12
C ALA A 67 -20.46 -13.20 -5.75
N MET A 68 -19.64 -12.14 -5.62
CA MET A 68 -19.44 -11.42 -4.37
C MET A 68 -20.35 -10.19 -4.20
N ARG A 69 -21.37 -10.01 -5.06
CA ARG A 69 -22.23 -8.82 -5.08
C ARG A 69 -22.99 -8.61 -3.76
N ARG A 70 -23.52 -9.69 -3.18
CA ARG A 70 -24.29 -9.66 -1.93
C ARG A 70 -23.43 -9.27 -0.71
N PRO A 71 -22.30 -9.94 -0.42
CA PRO A 71 -21.45 -9.56 0.72
C PRO A 71 -20.82 -8.17 0.54
N THR A 72 -20.39 -7.80 -0.67
CA THR A 72 -19.76 -6.49 -0.91
C THR A 72 -20.75 -5.33 -0.73
N ARG A 73 -22.01 -5.52 -1.15
CA ARG A 73 -23.07 -4.53 -0.97
C ARG A 73 -23.59 -4.49 0.48
N ALA A 74 -23.66 -5.63 1.16
CA ALA A 74 -24.12 -5.70 2.55
C ALA A 74 -23.08 -5.15 3.53
N LEU A 75 -21.80 -5.49 3.35
CA LEU A 75 -20.73 -5.15 4.29
C LEU A 75 -20.09 -3.78 3.99
N PHE A 76 -19.88 -3.45 2.71
CA PHE A 76 -19.14 -2.25 2.30
C PHE A 76 -20.01 -1.21 1.58
N ARG A 77 -21.27 -1.53 1.26
CA ARG A 77 -22.20 -0.67 0.47
C ARG A 77 -21.59 -0.22 -0.86
N LEU A 78 -20.79 -1.09 -1.48
CA LEU A 78 -20.12 -0.84 -2.75
C LEU A 78 -20.74 -1.69 -3.89
N PRO A 79 -20.60 -1.26 -5.16
CA PRO A 79 -21.04 -2.03 -6.31
C PRO A 79 -20.22 -3.33 -6.45
N GLY A 80 -20.76 -4.34 -7.14
CA GLY A 80 -20.15 -5.67 -7.24
C GLY A 80 -18.72 -5.65 -7.77
N GLY A 81 -18.39 -4.75 -8.71
CA GLY A 81 -17.04 -4.57 -9.25
C GLY A 81 -15.99 -4.19 -8.21
N ALA A 82 -16.40 -3.64 -7.05
CA ALA A 82 -15.48 -3.30 -5.96
C ALA A 82 -14.90 -4.54 -5.24
N ALA A 83 -15.52 -5.71 -5.37
CA ALA A 83 -15.01 -6.95 -4.78
C ALA A 83 -13.61 -7.30 -5.34
N ALA A 84 -13.42 -7.12 -6.65
CA ALA A 84 -12.14 -7.34 -7.30
C ALA A 84 -11.06 -6.37 -6.80
N SER A 85 -11.41 -5.09 -6.56
CA SER A 85 -10.50 -4.10 -5.99
C SER A 85 -10.12 -4.43 -4.54
N LEU A 86 -11.04 -4.96 -3.74
CA LEU A 86 -10.75 -5.42 -2.38
C LEU A 86 -9.79 -6.62 -2.40
N LEU A 87 -10.04 -7.61 -3.27
CA LEU A 87 -9.16 -8.77 -3.43
C LEU A 87 -7.77 -8.35 -3.91
N MET A 88 -7.69 -7.43 -4.87
CA MET A 88 -6.42 -6.86 -5.32
C MET A 88 -5.73 -6.08 -4.19
N SER A 89 -6.47 -5.44 -3.28
CA SER A 89 -5.88 -4.81 -2.10
C SER A 89 -5.34 -5.81 -1.08
N VAL A 90 -5.94 -6.99 -0.95
CA VAL A 90 -5.44 -8.05 -0.06
C VAL A 90 -4.18 -8.69 -0.65
N VAL A 91 -4.18 -8.98 -1.95
CA VAL A 91 -3.07 -9.68 -2.61
C VAL A 91 -1.91 -8.73 -2.95
N GLY A 92 -2.20 -7.60 -3.58
CA GLY A 92 -1.21 -6.63 -4.06
C GLY A 92 -1.00 -5.43 -3.12
N GLY A 93 -1.70 -5.41 -1.99
CA GLY A 93 -1.64 -4.32 -1.01
C GLY A 93 -2.36 -3.04 -1.46
N TYR A 94 -2.22 -2.00 -0.64
CA TYR A 94 -2.78 -0.67 -0.87
C TYR A 94 -2.49 -0.07 -2.25
N PRO A 95 -1.31 -0.21 -2.88
CA PRO A 95 -1.08 0.40 -4.19
C PRO A 95 -1.86 -0.28 -5.31
N ALA A 96 -1.95 -1.62 -5.29
CA ALA A 96 -2.72 -2.38 -6.27
C ALA A 96 -4.23 -2.17 -6.06
N GLY A 97 -4.69 -2.14 -4.80
CA GLY A 97 -6.07 -1.80 -4.46
C GLY A 97 -6.46 -0.40 -4.95
N ALA A 98 -5.62 0.61 -4.68
CA ALA A 98 -5.87 1.98 -5.12
C ALA A 98 -5.86 2.11 -6.65
N ARG A 99 -4.96 1.40 -7.34
CA ARG A 99 -4.95 1.37 -8.81
C ARG A 99 -6.16 0.68 -9.41
N SER A 100 -6.65 -0.40 -8.80
CA SER A 100 -7.89 -1.06 -9.21
C SER A 100 -9.10 -0.14 -9.04
N ALA A 101 -9.20 0.57 -7.91
CA ALA A 101 -10.26 1.55 -7.67
C ALA A 101 -10.23 2.71 -8.68
N ALA A 102 -9.04 3.21 -9.01
CA ALA A 102 -8.87 4.23 -10.05
C ALA A 102 -9.31 3.70 -11.43
N ALA A 103 -8.92 2.48 -11.80
CA ALA A 103 -9.30 1.87 -13.07
C ALA A 103 -10.82 1.67 -13.20
N LEU A 104 -11.50 1.29 -12.11
CA LEU A 104 -12.96 1.16 -12.08
C LEU A 104 -13.68 2.51 -12.23
N TYR A 105 -13.11 3.57 -11.64
CA TYR A 105 -13.62 4.94 -11.80
C TYR A 105 -13.44 5.43 -13.24
N GLU A 106 -12.25 5.23 -13.83
CA GLU A 106 -11.96 5.58 -15.22
C GLU A 106 -12.84 4.80 -16.21
N ALA A 107 -13.18 3.56 -15.90
CA ALA A 107 -14.10 2.74 -16.69
C ALA A 107 -15.59 3.12 -16.52
N GLY A 108 -15.91 4.09 -15.67
CA GLY A 108 -17.29 4.52 -15.41
C GLY A 108 -18.13 3.51 -14.62
N VAL A 109 -17.51 2.48 -14.04
CA VAL A 109 -18.19 1.42 -13.27
C VAL A 109 -18.60 1.92 -11.88
N VAL A 110 -17.84 2.86 -11.32
CA VAL A 110 -18.08 3.43 -9.99
C VAL A 110 -18.07 4.95 -10.03
N SER A 111 -18.88 5.57 -9.19
CA SER A 111 -18.88 7.03 -9.00
C SER A 111 -17.64 7.49 -8.22
N ARG A 112 -17.35 8.80 -8.28
CA ARG A 112 -16.25 9.41 -7.51
C ARG A 112 -16.40 9.20 -6.00
N ALA A 113 -17.63 9.21 -5.49
CA ALA A 113 -17.91 8.98 -4.08
C ALA A 113 -17.63 7.53 -3.66
N GLU A 114 -17.97 6.57 -4.51
CA GLU A 114 -17.68 5.15 -4.29
C GLU A 114 -16.17 4.88 -4.38
N ALA A 115 -15.48 5.44 -5.39
CA ALA A 115 -14.03 5.32 -5.52
C ALA A 115 -13.29 5.85 -4.27
N ARG A 116 -13.71 6.99 -3.72
CA ARG A 116 -13.16 7.51 -2.46
C ARG A 116 -13.37 6.58 -1.28
N ARG A 117 -14.56 5.97 -1.16
CA ARG A 117 -14.83 4.97 -0.12
C ARG A 117 -13.97 3.72 -0.31
N MET A 118 -13.76 3.28 -1.55
CA MET A 118 -12.89 2.14 -1.86
C MET A 118 -11.45 2.38 -1.38
N LEU A 119 -10.93 3.60 -1.52
CA LEU A 119 -9.60 3.95 -1.01
C LEU A 119 -9.49 3.78 0.52
N CYS A 120 -10.56 4.01 1.29
CA CYS A 120 -10.55 3.77 2.73
C CYS A 120 -10.34 2.29 3.11
N PHE A 121 -10.60 1.36 2.19
CA PHE A 121 -10.35 -0.07 2.38
C PHE A 121 -9.00 -0.52 1.81
N CYS A 122 -8.29 0.35 1.10
CA CYS A 122 -6.97 0.08 0.54
C CYS A 122 -5.87 0.38 1.56
N VAL A 123 -5.85 -0.35 2.68
CA VAL A 123 -4.93 -0.08 3.81
C VAL A 123 -3.91 -1.20 4.06
N SER A 124 -4.13 -2.40 3.52
CA SER A 124 -3.27 -3.54 3.80
C SER A 124 -1.93 -3.41 3.07
N ALA A 125 -0.84 -3.77 3.74
CA ALA A 125 0.39 -4.12 3.06
C ALA A 125 0.17 -5.47 2.35
N GLY A 126 0.60 -5.58 1.09
CA GLY A 126 0.45 -6.84 0.35
C GLY A 126 1.39 -7.90 0.93
N PRO A 127 0.98 -9.18 1.04
CA PRO A 127 1.85 -10.30 1.38
C PRO A 127 3.21 -10.28 0.66
N PRO A 128 3.29 -9.99 -0.66
CA PRO A 128 4.57 -9.91 -1.36
C PRO A 128 5.48 -8.82 -0.82
N PHE A 129 4.93 -7.65 -0.47
CA PHE A 129 5.71 -6.57 0.12
C PHE A 129 6.19 -6.92 1.54
N VAL A 130 5.32 -7.47 2.39
CA VAL A 130 5.68 -7.80 3.78
C VAL A 130 6.73 -8.92 3.82
N VAL A 131 6.53 -9.99 3.05
CA VAL A 131 7.45 -11.14 3.06
C VAL A 131 8.75 -10.81 2.32
N THR A 132 8.67 -10.24 1.12
CA THR A 132 9.85 -10.04 0.28
C THR A 132 10.58 -8.73 0.61
N ALA A 133 9.89 -7.59 0.62
CA ALA A 133 10.58 -6.31 0.84
C ALA A 133 10.99 -6.13 2.30
N VAL A 134 10.08 -6.37 3.24
CA VAL A 134 10.37 -6.20 4.68
C VAL A 134 11.13 -7.39 5.24
N GLY A 135 10.64 -8.62 5.05
CA GLY A 135 11.29 -9.83 5.54
C GLY A 135 12.67 -10.06 4.91
N VAL A 136 12.71 -10.35 3.61
CA VAL A 136 13.97 -10.68 2.92
C VAL A 136 14.84 -9.44 2.68
N GLY A 137 14.25 -8.32 2.25
CA GLY A 137 14.98 -7.10 1.90
C GLY A 137 15.57 -6.36 3.11
N PHE A 138 14.73 -6.03 4.09
CA PHE A 138 15.15 -5.21 5.24
C PHE A 138 15.68 -6.04 6.39
N LEU A 139 14.92 -7.06 6.80
CA LEU A 139 15.26 -7.91 7.96
C LEU A 139 16.23 -9.04 7.62
N ARG A 140 16.50 -9.26 6.32
CA ARG A 140 17.32 -10.38 5.81
C ARG A 140 16.85 -11.75 6.34
N SER A 141 15.54 -11.88 6.58
CA SER A 141 14.92 -13.06 7.19
C SER A 141 13.51 -13.28 6.61
N ALA A 142 13.36 -14.31 5.78
CA ALA A 142 12.05 -14.73 5.27
C ALA A 142 11.08 -15.16 6.39
N PRO A 143 11.51 -15.92 7.43
CA PRO A 143 10.64 -16.23 8.56
C PRO A 143 10.12 -14.99 9.30
N ALA A 144 10.95 -13.97 9.46
CA ALA A 144 10.51 -12.71 10.09
C ALA A 144 9.42 -12.01 9.26
N GLY A 145 9.52 -12.06 7.93
CA GLY A 145 8.48 -11.56 7.03
C GLY A 145 7.17 -12.33 7.15
N ALA A 146 7.22 -13.65 7.30
CA ALA A 146 6.03 -14.47 7.52
C ALA A 146 5.36 -14.18 8.88
N ILE A 147 6.16 -13.98 9.94
CA ILE A 147 5.66 -13.59 11.26
C ILE A 147 5.00 -12.20 11.22
N LEU A 148 5.57 -11.25 10.47
CA LEU A 148 4.97 -9.91 10.31
C LEU A 148 3.67 -9.91 9.50
N LEU A 149 3.45 -10.94 8.68
CA LEU A 149 2.24 -11.09 7.88
C LEU A 149 1.12 -11.84 8.63
N ALA A 150 1.49 -12.73 9.56
CA ALA A 150 0.59 -13.56 10.35
C ALA A 150 -0.23 -12.74 11.36
#